data_AF-A0A9D7XVH4-F1
#
_entry.id   AF-A0A9D7XVH4-F1
#
_cell.length_a   1.000
_cell.length_b   1.000
_cell.length_c   1.000
_cell.angle_alpha   90.00
_cell.angle_beta   90.00
_cell.angle_gamma   90.00
#
_symmetry.space_group_name_H-M   'P 1'
#
loop_
_entity.id
_entity.type
_entity.pdbx_description
1 polymer ?
#
loop_
_entity_poly.entity_id
_entity_poly.type
_entity_poly.pdbx_seq_one_letter_code
_entity_poly.pdbx_strand_id
1 'polypeptide(L)'
;MAVIYNNLDLTLFASSIALPGTTPLKPGLIRVTNGGAAIEVEVWSVPVAGYGHFVSNIPAPLGIGTVSLEDGSSVQGFLCEAAAVTGAHDITGLGSWRSFLSRN
;
A
#
# COMPACT_ATOMS: atom_id res chain seq x y z
N MET A 1 -5.88 2.85 -2.02
CA MET A 1 -5.65 1.58 -1.28
C MET A 1 -5.83 1.96 0.18
N ALA A 2 -6.74 1.30 0.89
CA ALA A 2 -7.61 2.08 1.76
C ALA A 2 -7.04 2.42 3.14
N VAL A 3 -6.78 3.72 3.26
CA VAL A 3 -6.78 4.56 4.45
C VAL A 3 -7.15 6.03 3.96
N ILE A 4 -7.27 7.16 4.74
CA ILE A 4 -7.22 8.63 4.33
C ILE A 4 -6.66 9.62 5.43
N TYR A 5 -5.49 10.29 5.25
CA TYR A 5 -4.96 11.45 6.05
C TYR A 5 -4.05 12.32 5.17
N ASN A 6 -4.01 13.63 5.43
CA ASN A 6 -3.55 14.63 4.47
C ASN A 6 -2.59 15.66 5.11
N ASN A 7 -1.29 15.46 4.95
CA ASN A 7 -0.32 16.56 4.80
C ASN A 7 0.93 16.06 4.05
N LEU A 8 1.66 16.99 3.42
CA LEU A 8 2.70 16.70 2.42
C LEU A 8 4.03 16.22 3.03
N ASP A 9 4.85 15.60 2.16
CA ASP A 9 6.24 15.16 2.34
C ASP A 9 6.44 14.07 3.42
N LEU A 10 6.46 12.78 3.02
CA LEU A 10 6.49 11.62 3.96
C LEU A 10 7.35 10.44 3.47
N THR A 11 8.40 9.98 4.19
CA THR A 11 9.19 8.78 3.78
C THR A 11 8.67 7.45 4.34
N LEU A 12 8.26 6.54 3.44
CA LEU A 12 8.01 5.12 3.71
C LEU A 12 9.21 4.31 3.16
N PHE A 13 9.61 3.20 3.78
CA PHE A 13 10.51 2.23 3.11
C PHE A 13 9.70 1.07 2.56
N ALA A 14 8.91 1.36 1.54
CA ALA A 14 8.18 0.36 0.78
C ALA A 14 8.41 0.52 -0.73
N SER A 15 8.31 -0.59 -1.45
CA SER A 15 8.11 -0.55 -2.90
C SER A 15 6.62 -0.63 -3.22
N SER A 16 6.16 0.26 -4.09
CA SER A 16 4.79 0.25 -4.63
C SER A 16 4.80 -0.44 -5.99
N ILE A 17 3.87 -1.37 -6.19
CA ILE A 17 3.93 -2.34 -7.29
C ILE A 17 2.55 -2.49 -7.95
N ALA A 18 2.49 -2.40 -9.28
CA ALA A 18 1.28 -2.76 -10.04
C ALA A 18 1.21 -4.28 -10.26
N LEU A 19 0.22 -4.93 -9.65
CA LEU A 19 0.10 -6.39 -9.63
C LEU A 19 -0.42 -6.96 -10.97
N PRO A 20 0.30 -7.88 -11.63
CA PRO A 20 -0.11 -8.46 -12.90
C PRO A 20 -1.37 -9.34 -12.74
N GLY A 21 -2.14 -9.47 -13.82
CA GLY A 21 -3.34 -10.33 -13.84
C GLY A 21 -4.54 -9.82 -13.03
N THR A 22 -4.50 -8.60 -12.49
CA THR A 22 -5.63 -7.97 -11.80
C THR A 22 -6.39 -7.02 -12.71
N THR A 23 -7.73 -6.99 -12.62
CA THR A 23 -8.58 -6.04 -13.36
C THR A 23 -9.66 -5.48 -12.41
N PRO A 24 -9.68 -4.17 -12.11
CA PRO A 24 -8.62 -3.20 -12.43
C PRO A 24 -7.27 -3.59 -11.79
N LEU A 25 -6.18 -2.99 -12.28
CA LEU A 25 -4.87 -3.15 -11.66
C LEU A 25 -4.92 -2.72 -10.19
N LYS A 26 -4.17 -3.43 -9.33
CA LYS A 26 -4.09 -3.14 -7.89
C LYS A 26 -2.66 -2.78 -7.49
N PRO A 27 -2.46 -1.75 -6.64
CA PRO A 27 -1.18 -1.51 -6.01
C PRO A 27 -0.96 -2.53 -4.88
N GLY A 28 0.30 -2.91 -4.66
CA GLY A 28 0.76 -3.59 -3.45
C GLY A 28 1.95 -2.84 -2.83
N LEU A 29 1.99 -2.77 -1.49
CA LEU A 29 3.16 -2.29 -0.74
C LEU A 29 3.94 -3.47 -0.17
N ILE A 30 5.24 -3.55 -0.46
CA ILE A 30 6.17 -4.44 0.26
C ILE A 30 7.12 -3.60 1.10
N ARG A 31 7.29 -3.94 2.38
CA ARG A 31 8.31 -3.33 3.25
C ARG A 31 9.70 -3.81 2.82
N VAL A 32 10.62 -2.89 2.60
CA VAL A 32 12.01 -3.18 2.23
C VAL A 32 12.98 -2.63 3.28
N THR A 33 14.15 -3.25 3.41
CA THR A 33 15.20 -2.79 4.34
C THR A 33 16.11 -1.72 3.75
N ASN A 34 16.16 -1.62 2.41
CA ASN A 34 16.92 -0.63 1.65
C ASN A 34 16.15 -0.27 0.37
N GLY A 35 16.32 0.95 -0.15
CA GLY A 35 15.86 1.34 -1.48
C GLY A 35 14.35 1.61 -1.65
N GLY A 36 13.56 1.59 -0.58
CA GLY A 36 12.16 2.03 -0.63
C GLY A 36 12.01 3.55 -0.63
N ALA A 37 10.82 4.06 -0.93
CA ALA A 37 10.54 5.50 -0.90
C ALA A 37 9.15 5.84 -0.36
N ALA A 38 9.02 7.12 0.02
CA ALA A 38 7.78 7.87 0.18
C ALA A 38 6.65 7.39 -0.73
N ILE A 39 5.59 6.79 -0.16
CA ILE A 39 4.34 6.51 -0.87
C ILE A 39 3.21 7.30 -0.22
N GLU A 40 2.47 8.04 -1.03
CA GLU A 40 1.19 8.66 -0.70
C GLU A 40 0.24 7.57 -0.19
N VAL A 41 0.13 7.56 1.13
CA VAL A 41 -0.90 6.91 1.90
C VAL A 41 -1.59 7.99 2.74
N GLU A 42 -2.21 7.57 3.82
CA GLU A 42 -3.56 7.90 4.13
C GLU A 42 -3.85 7.22 5.54
N VAL A 43 -4.87 7.57 6.37
CA VAL A 43 -5.38 6.84 7.60
C VAL A 43 -6.94 6.75 7.76
N TRP A 44 -7.66 5.69 7.29
CA TRP A 44 -9.14 5.55 7.49
C TRP A 44 -9.45 4.96 8.88
N SER A 45 -10.57 5.38 9.47
CA SER A 45 -11.16 4.69 10.64
C SER A 45 -12.08 3.54 10.22
N VAL A 46 -11.87 2.35 10.79
CA VAL A 46 -12.73 1.17 10.60
C VAL A 46 -13.27 0.73 11.97
N PRO A 47 -14.60 0.59 12.16
CA PRO A 47 -15.15 0.09 13.41
C PRO A 47 -14.65 -1.30 13.75
N VAL A 48 -14.20 -1.52 14.99
CA VAL A 48 -13.62 -2.80 15.46
C VAL A 48 -14.54 -3.98 15.17
N ALA A 49 -15.86 -3.81 15.35
CA ALA A 49 -16.86 -4.85 15.07
C ALA A 49 -16.94 -5.27 13.58
N GLY A 50 -16.57 -4.38 12.65
CA GLY A 50 -16.54 -4.66 11.22
C GLY A 50 -15.17 -5.13 10.68
N TYR A 51 -14.11 -5.01 11.47
CA TYR A 51 -12.73 -5.22 11.01
C TYR A 51 -12.48 -6.64 10.49
N GLY A 52 -12.95 -7.67 11.22
CA GLY A 52 -12.79 -9.07 10.78
C GLY A 52 -13.46 -9.36 9.44
N HIS A 53 -14.67 -8.81 9.21
CA HIS A 53 -15.35 -8.93 7.93
C HIS A 53 -14.59 -8.18 6.82
N PHE A 54 -14.14 -6.95 7.08
CA PHE A 54 -13.32 -6.19 6.13
C PHE A 54 -12.07 -6.96 5.70
N VAL A 55 -11.29 -7.50 6.65
CA VAL A 55 -10.08 -8.27 6.36
C VAL A 55 -10.38 -9.55 5.59
N SER A 56 -11.49 -10.25 5.90
CA SER A 56 -11.87 -11.48 5.19
C SER A 56 -12.17 -11.30 3.70
N ASN A 57 -12.41 -10.06 3.24
CA ASN A 57 -12.65 -9.72 1.84
C ASN A 57 -11.37 -9.31 1.07
N ILE A 58 -10.19 -9.42 1.68
CA ILE A 58 -8.90 -9.07 1.06
C ILE A 58 -8.28 -10.34 0.47
N PRO A 59 -8.26 -10.51 -0.86
CA PRO A 59 -7.69 -11.69 -1.49
C PRO A 59 -6.16 -11.59 -1.57
N ALA A 60 -5.50 -12.76 -1.58
CA ALA A 60 -4.11 -12.88 -1.98
C ALA A 60 -3.86 -12.18 -3.34
N PRO A 61 -2.70 -11.53 -3.55
CA PRO A 61 -1.53 -11.52 -2.67
C PRO A 61 -1.54 -10.38 -1.63
N LEU A 62 -2.70 -9.76 -1.37
CA LEU A 62 -2.81 -8.67 -0.41
C LEU A 62 -3.16 -9.18 0.99
N GLY A 63 -2.65 -8.48 2.01
CA GLY A 63 -3.01 -8.69 3.40
C GLY A 63 -3.00 -7.37 4.17
N ILE A 64 -3.38 -7.40 5.45
CA ILE A 64 -3.20 -6.26 6.36
C ILE A 64 -2.03 -6.54 7.30
N GLY A 65 -1.19 -5.54 7.48
CA GLY A 65 -0.16 -5.52 8.51
C GLY A 65 0.13 -4.10 8.96
N THR A 66 1.12 -3.95 9.84
CA THR A 66 1.51 -2.63 10.36
C THR A 66 2.26 -1.82 9.31
N VAL A 67 1.84 -0.58 9.11
CA VAL A 67 2.50 0.44 8.29
C VAL A 67 2.91 1.59 9.21
N SER A 68 4.14 2.05 9.11
CA SER A 68 4.63 3.22 9.85
C SER A 68 4.37 4.47 9.02
N LEU A 69 3.95 5.56 9.65
CA LEU A 69 3.75 6.85 9.00
C LEU A 69 4.92 7.79 9.36
N GLU A 70 5.10 8.89 8.62
CA GLU A 70 6.25 9.78 8.88
C GLU A 70 6.16 10.53 10.21
N ASP A 71 4.95 10.78 10.71
CA ASP A 71 4.72 11.33 12.06
C ASP A 71 5.19 10.40 13.20
N GLY A 72 5.79 9.25 12.86
CA GLY A 72 6.29 8.24 13.78
C GLY A 72 5.19 7.29 14.28
N SER A 73 3.93 7.53 13.94
CA SER A 73 2.83 6.64 14.31
C SER A 73 2.86 5.34 13.49
N SER A 74 2.00 4.40 13.87
CA SER A 74 1.85 3.13 13.15
C SER A 74 0.40 2.70 13.12
N VAL A 75 -0.05 2.31 11.94
CA VAL A 75 -1.45 1.99 11.63
C VAL A 75 -1.54 0.62 10.97
N GLN A 76 -2.75 0.05 10.89
CA GLN A 76 -3.01 -1.11 10.04
C GLN A 76 -3.20 -0.64 8.60
N GLY A 77 -2.51 -1.27 7.65
CA GLY A 77 -2.57 -0.92 6.23
C GLY A 77 -2.33 -2.11 5.32
N PHE A 78 -2.65 -1.93 4.04
CA PHE A 78 -2.47 -2.96 3.03
C PHE A 78 -0.99 -3.22 2.74
N LEU A 79 -0.60 -4.48 2.78
CA LEU A 79 0.69 -4.99 2.35
C LEU A 79 0.48 -6.05 1.27
N CYS A 80 1.55 -6.35 0.54
CA CYS A 80 1.61 -7.39 -0.47
C CYS A 80 2.60 -8.49 -0.05
N GLU A 81 2.25 -9.75 -0.32
CA GLU A 81 3.16 -10.88 -0.18
C GLU A 81 4.40 -10.71 -1.06
N ALA A 82 5.58 -11.06 -0.51
CA ALA A 82 6.85 -10.89 -1.22
C ALA A 82 6.95 -11.74 -2.51
N ALA A 83 6.24 -12.86 -2.58
CA ALA A 83 6.17 -13.71 -3.77
C ALA A 83 5.52 -13.00 -4.98
N ALA A 84 4.62 -12.04 -4.75
CA ALA A 84 3.92 -11.31 -5.81
C ALA A 84 4.70 -10.10 -6.36
N VAL A 85 5.91 -9.83 -5.84
CA VAL A 85 6.84 -8.85 -6.41
C VAL A 85 7.43 -9.34 -7.74
N THR A 86 7.58 -10.66 -7.90
CA THR A 86 8.20 -11.25 -9.09
C THR A 86 7.37 -10.99 -10.35
N GLY A 87 7.97 -10.29 -11.32
CA GLY A 87 7.32 -9.95 -12.60
C GLY A 87 6.34 -8.77 -12.54
N ALA A 88 6.25 -8.09 -11.40
CA ALA A 88 5.36 -6.95 -11.20
C ALA A 88 6.09 -5.61 -11.40
N HIS A 89 5.37 -4.56 -11.78
CA HIS A 89 5.98 -3.28 -12.19
C HIS A 89 6.22 -2.37 -10.98
N ASP A 90 7.48 -2.06 -10.70
CA ASP A 90 7.89 -1.10 -9.67
C ASP A 90 7.50 0.34 -10.08
N ILE A 91 6.65 0.95 -9.27
CA ILE A 91 6.15 2.32 -9.40
C ILE A 91 6.55 3.20 -8.21
N THR A 92 7.51 2.75 -7.39
CA THR A 92 7.96 3.43 -6.16
C THR A 92 8.41 4.87 -6.42
N GLY A 93 9.15 5.10 -7.51
CA GLY A 93 9.59 6.45 -7.91
C GLY A 93 8.48 7.40 -8.37
N LEU A 94 7.23 6.94 -8.49
CA LEU A 94 6.07 7.82 -8.74
C LEU A 94 5.45 8.35 -7.45
N GLY A 95 5.80 7.78 -6.29
CA GLY A 95 5.32 8.18 -4.97
C GLY A 95 3.81 8.04 -4.73
N SER A 96 2.99 7.72 -5.73
CA SER A 96 1.54 7.69 -5.61
C SER A 96 0.88 6.76 -6.64
N TRP A 97 -0.10 5.99 -6.19
CA TRP A 97 -0.95 5.19 -7.07
C TRP A 97 -1.81 6.05 -8.00
N ARG A 98 -2.24 7.24 -7.55
CA ARG A 98 -3.00 8.20 -8.38
C ARG A 98 -2.13 8.72 -9.52
N SER A 99 -0.87 9.05 -9.23
CA SER A 99 0.14 9.50 -10.21
C SER A 99 0.58 8.41 -11.20
N PHE A 100 0.39 7.13 -10.86
CA PHE A 100 0.54 6.03 -11.82
C PHE A 100 -0.68 5.94 -12.74
N LEU A 101 -1.89 5.92 -12.18
CA LEU A 101 -3.13 5.81 -12.96
C LEU A 101 -3.39 6.99 -13.91
N SER A 102 -2.83 8.18 -13.65
CA SER A 102 -2.98 9.34 -14.55
C SER A 102 -2.01 9.34 -15.75
N ARG A 103 -1.15 8.33 -15.88
CA ARG A 103 -0.17 8.18 -16.97
C ARG A 103 -0.50 7.07 -17.98
N ASN A 104 -1.60 6.34 -17.77
CA ASN A 104 -2.12 5.24 -18.60
C ASN A 104 -3.56 5.50 -19.02
#